data_AF-A0ABD7QPE9-F1
#
_entry.id   AF-A0ABD7QPE9-F1
#
_cell.length_a   1.000
_cell.length_b   1.000
_cell.length_c   1.000
_cell.angle_alpha   90.00
_cell.angle_beta   90.00
_cell.angle_gamma   90.00
#
_symmetry.space_group_name_H-M   'P 1'
#
loop_
_entity.id
_entity.type
_entity.pdbx_description
1 polymer ?
#
loop_
_entity_poly.entity_id
_entity_poly.type
_entity_poly.pdbx_seq_one_letter_code
_entity_poly.pdbx_strand_id
1 'polypeptide(L)'
;MSENEKRKGAARVADIPAGILQALSRGELASANLTEVLALSQSRLLRAVFPALPPSALAAAESLDAQGIVKRMTGIAHLLLSEAQPATLQRCLAHPADTVRGWGCFMLGARSDLTLSERLAAIRPLADDTHFGVREWSWLAVRPRLILDLDLAIAELATWTASPSDRIRRFASEALRPRGVWCAHIGELKRQPQRALAILSPLRADPSVYVQDSVANWLNDAGKDSPDWVQTLCARWLSESPSPATARICQRAMRNLAHASR
;
A
#
# COMPACT_ATOMS: atom_id res chain seq x y z
N MET A 1 -32.74 -3.64 -10.77
CA MET A 1 -31.57 -2.76 -11.02
C MET A 1 -30.34 -3.62 -10.82
N SER A 2 -29.49 -3.69 -11.84
CA SER A 2 -28.42 -4.68 -12.00
C SER A 2 -27.40 -4.67 -10.88
N GLU A 3 -26.82 -5.85 -10.61
CA GLU A 3 -25.66 -6.02 -9.75
C GLU A 3 -24.51 -5.07 -10.15
N ASN A 4 -24.19 -4.16 -9.22
CA ASN A 4 -22.83 -3.69 -8.94
C ASN A 4 -22.15 -2.75 -9.96
N GLU A 5 -22.75 -1.60 -10.27
CA GLU A 5 -21.95 -0.45 -10.73
C GLU A 5 -21.11 0.09 -9.57
N LYS A 6 -19.81 -0.27 -9.55
CA LYS A 6 -18.85 0.35 -8.62
C LYS A 6 -18.81 1.85 -8.85
N ARG A 7 -19.11 2.62 -7.81
CA ARG A 7 -19.04 4.08 -7.83
C ARG A 7 -17.64 4.55 -8.23
N LYS A 8 -17.54 5.47 -9.21
CA LYS A 8 -16.27 6.05 -9.67
C LYS A 8 -15.70 7.12 -8.73
N GLY A 9 -16.59 7.76 -7.98
CA GLY A 9 -16.27 8.86 -7.06
C GLY A 9 -15.93 10.16 -7.77
N ALA A 10 -15.92 11.25 -7.00
CA ALA A 10 -15.63 12.58 -7.52
C ALA A 10 -14.12 12.80 -7.76
N ALA A 11 -13.76 13.60 -8.78
CA ALA A 11 -12.36 13.91 -9.05
C ALA A 11 -11.79 14.96 -8.07
N ARG A 12 -12.61 15.89 -7.59
CA ARG A 12 -12.24 16.94 -6.63
C ARG A 12 -13.06 16.84 -5.36
N VAL A 13 -12.47 17.25 -4.23
CA VAL A 13 -13.15 17.22 -2.91
C VAL A 13 -14.45 18.03 -2.92
N ALA A 14 -14.43 19.20 -3.56
CA ALA A 14 -15.60 20.08 -3.66
C ALA A 14 -16.78 19.47 -4.43
N ASP A 15 -16.53 18.46 -5.27
CA ASP A 15 -17.54 17.80 -6.08
C ASP A 15 -18.11 16.54 -5.40
N ILE A 16 -17.65 16.18 -4.20
CA ILE A 16 -18.19 15.03 -3.47
C ILE A 16 -19.57 15.40 -2.93
N PRO A 17 -20.65 14.68 -3.30
CA PRO A 17 -21.97 14.96 -2.77
C PRO A 17 -21.99 14.85 -1.25
N ALA A 18 -22.63 15.81 -0.57
CA ALA A 18 -22.64 15.86 0.89
C ALA A 18 -23.14 14.55 1.54
N GLY A 19 -24.15 13.91 0.96
CA GLY A 19 -24.66 12.61 1.44
C GLY A 19 -23.63 11.49 1.35
N ILE A 20 -22.79 11.48 0.30
CA ILE A 20 -21.69 10.50 0.15
C ILE A 20 -20.62 10.77 1.20
N LEU A 21 -20.20 12.02 1.38
CA LEU A 21 -19.19 12.37 2.37
C LEU A 21 -19.64 12.03 3.81
N GLN A 22 -20.93 12.23 4.11
CA GLN A 22 -21.52 11.85 5.39
C GLN A 22 -21.53 10.32 5.58
N ALA A 23 -21.98 9.56 4.57
CA ALA A 23 -22.01 8.10 4.64
C ALA A 23 -20.61 7.49 4.79
N LEU A 24 -19.61 8.04 4.08
CA LEU A 24 -18.19 7.69 4.28
C LEU A 24 -17.74 7.99 5.71
N SER A 25 -18.08 9.16 6.24
CA SER A 25 -17.72 9.59 7.60
C SER A 25 -18.51 8.90 8.71
N ARG A 26 -19.52 8.08 8.37
CA ARG A 26 -20.25 7.18 9.29
C ARG A 26 -19.86 5.72 9.14
N GLY A 27 -19.03 5.38 8.15
CA GLY A 27 -18.57 4.02 7.89
C GLY A 27 -19.57 3.14 7.14
N GLU A 28 -20.59 3.76 6.55
CA GLU A 28 -21.67 3.08 5.80
C GLU A 28 -21.23 2.69 4.38
N LEU A 29 -20.22 3.37 3.85
CA LEU A 29 -19.69 3.16 2.50
C LEU A 29 -18.17 3.01 2.52
N ALA A 30 -17.66 2.26 1.55
CA ALA A 30 -16.26 2.36 1.16
C ALA A 30 -16.06 3.54 0.19
N SER A 31 -14.88 4.13 0.23
CA SER A 31 -14.46 5.14 -0.73
C SER A 31 -14.44 4.58 -2.16
N ALA A 32 -14.66 5.45 -3.14
CA ALA A 32 -14.57 5.05 -4.55
C ALA A 32 -13.17 5.31 -5.14
N ASN A 33 -12.50 6.34 -4.62
CA ASN A 33 -11.20 6.80 -5.12
C ASN A 33 -10.44 7.53 -4.01
N LEU A 34 -9.19 7.91 -4.32
CA LEU A 34 -8.32 8.61 -3.37
C LEU A 34 -8.88 9.96 -2.91
N THR A 35 -9.58 10.70 -3.78
CA THR A 35 -10.16 12.02 -3.44
C THR A 35 -11.11 11.89 -2.24
N GLU A 36 -11.91 10.83 -2.21
CA GLU A 36 -12.84 10.57 -1.11
C GLU A 36 -12.16 10.07 0.16
N VAL A 37 -11.15 9.22 0.01
CA VAL A 37 -10.29 8.79 1.13
C VAL A 37 -9.66 10.00 1.82
N LEU A 38 -9.22 10.99 1.03
CA LEU A 38 -8.61 12.21 1.55
C LEU A 38 -9.64 13.14 2.20
N ALA A 39 -10.86 13.20 1.67
CA ALA A 39 -11.91 14.13 2.09
C ALA A 39 -12.67 13.72 3.36
N LEU A 40 -12.83 12.41 3.63
CA LEU A 40 -13.59 11.95 4.78
C LEU A 40 -12.96 12.41 6.10
N SER A 41 -13.81 12.68 7.11
CA SER A 41 -13.36 12.98 8.47
C SER A 41 -13.12 11.67 9.23
N GLN A 42 -11.87 11.42 9.59
CA GLN A 42 -11.50 10.20 10.30
C GLN A 42 -11.97 10.25 11.76
N SER A 43 -12.00 11.43 12.38
CA SER A 43 -12.52 11.60 13.74
C SER A 43 -14.02 11.27 13.83
N ARG A 44 -14.83 11.73 12.87
CA ARG A 44 -16.27 11.39 12.79
C ARG A 44 -16.48 9.91 12.55
N LEU A 45 -15.69 9.32 11.66
CA LEU A 45 -15.72 7.88 11.40
C LEU A 45 -15.34 7.08 12.65
N LEU A 46 -14.29 7.51 13.37
CA LEU A 46 -13.83 6.85 14.59
C LEU A 46 -14.93 6.86 15.65
N ARG A 47 -15.58 8.01 15.85
CA ARG A 47 -16.69 8.18 16.79
C ARG A 47 -17.89 7.30 16.44
N ALA A 48 -18.21 7.17 15.15
CA ALA A 48 -19.30 6.33 14.68
C ALA A 48 -19.02 4.83 14.90
N VAL A 49 -17.79 4.39 14.62
CA VAL A 49 -17.42 2.96 14.73
C VAL A 49 -17.14 2.57 16.19
N PHE A 50 -16.51 3.46 16.98
CA PHE A 50 -16.10 3.18 18.35
C PHE A 50 -16.65 4.25 19.32
N PRO A 51 -17.97 4.28 19.55
CA PRO A 51 -18.62 5.31 20.38
C PRO A 51 -18.23 5.24 21.86
N ALA A 52 -17.67 4.12 22.32
CA ALA A 52 -17.25 3.92 23.70
C ALA A 52 -15.81 4.40 24.00
N LEU A 53 -15.10 4.96 23.02
CA LEU A 53 -13.78 5.54 23.26
C LEU A 53 -13.87 6.74 24.22
N PRO A 54 -12.88 6.94 25.10
CA PRO A 54 -12.91 8.05 26.05
C PRO A 54 -12.89 9.40 25.32
N PRO A 55 -13.48 10.47 25.91
CA PRO A 55 -13.51 11.80 25.29
C PRO A 55 -12.13 12.33 24.90
N SER A 56 -11.07 12.00 25.67
CA SER A 56 -9.68 12.36 25.36
C SER A 56 -9.19 11.76 24.04
N ALA A 57 -9.51 10.50 23.77
CA ALA A 57 -9.12 9.82 22.54
C ALA A 57 -9.88 10.39 21.32
N LEU A 58 -11.15 10.74 21.50
CA LEU A 58 -11.95 11.39 20.46
C LEU A 58 -11.43 12.80 20.15
N ALA A 59 -11.06 13.58 21.16
CA ALA A 59 -10.42 14.88 20.97
C ALA A 59 -9.05 14.77 20.28
N ALA A 60 -8.25 13.76 20.65
CA ALA A 60 -6.99 13.48 19.95
C ALA A 60 -7.22 13.14 18.48
N ALA A 61 -8.24 12.35 18.16
CA ALA A 61 -8.62 12.04 16.78
C ALA A 61 -9.06 13.27 15.99
N GLU A 62 -9.79 14.21 16.60
CA GLU A 62 -10.16 15.49 15.97
C GLU A 62 -8.92 16.34 15.62
N SER A 63 -7.90 16.35 16.49
CA SER A 63 -6.64 17.07 16.21
C SER A 63 -5.87 16.49 15.01
N LEU A 64 -6.07 15.20 14.71
CA LEU A 64 -5.44 14.55 13.56
C LEU A 64 -6.09 14.96 12.23
N ASP A 65 -7.35 15.40 12.19
CA ASP A 65 -8.05 15.67 10.92
C ASP A 65 -7.36 16.77 10.08
N ALA A 66 -6.60 17.68 10.71
CA ALA A 66 -5.80 18.70 10.03
C ALA A 66 -4.47 18.18 9.45
N GLN A 67 -4.10 16.92 9.72
CA GLN A 67 -2.83 16.33 9.30
C GLN A 67 -2.92 15.62 7.96
N GLY A 68 -1.77 15.39 7.33
CA GLY A 68 -1.67 14.54 6.14
C GLY A 68 -2.17 13.12 6.38
N ILE A 69 -2.66 12.46 5.32
CA ILE A 69 -3.36 11.16 5.40
C ILE A 69 -2.58 10.09 6.16
N VAL A 70 -1.27 9.96 5.97
CA VAL A 70 -0.46 8.96 6.68
C VAL A 70 -0.45 9.21 8.18
N LYS A 71 -0.27 10.47 8.61
CA LYS A 71 -0.33 10.83 10.04
C LYS A 71 -1.70 10.56 10.64
N ARG A 72 -2.79 10.80 9.89
CA ARG A 72 -4.16 10.44 10.31
C ARG A 72 -4.28 8.93 10.53
N MET A 73 -3.93 8.12 9.52
CA MET A 73 -4.03 6.66 9.60
C MET A 73 -3.18 6.08 10.75
N THR A 74 -1.93 6.52 10.89
CA THR A 74 -1.03 6.08 11.97
C THR A 74 -1.52 6.54 13.34
N GLY A 75 -1.95 7.79 13.48
CA GLY A 75 -2.42 8.34 14.75
C GLY A 75 -3.68 7.64 15.25
N ILE A 76 -4.66 7.39 14.36
CA ILE A 76 -5.87 6.65 14.72
C ILE A 76 -5.55 5.20 15.11
N ALA A 77 -4.66 4.53 14.37
CA ALA A 77 -4.23 3.18 14.72
C ALA A 77 -3.57 3.10 16.11
N HIS A 78 -2.75 4.09 16.49
CA HIS A 78 -2.16 4.15 17.83
C HIS A 78 -3.20 4.39 18.92
N LEU A 79 -4.16 5.30 18.70
CA LEU A 79 -5.27 5.51 19.63
C LEU A 79 -6.09 4.23 19.85
N LEU A 80 -6.38 3.49 18.77
CA LEU A 80 -7.08 2.21 18.85
C LEU A 80 -6.25 1.11 19.54
N LEU A 81 -4.92 1.16 19.48
CA LEU A 81 -4.08 0.23 20.22
C LEU A 81 -3.96 0.58 21.71
N SER A 82 -4.02 1.86 22.08
CA SER A 82 -3.89 2.28 23.49
C SER A 82 -5.20 2.15 24.27
N GLU A 83 -6.33 2.50 23.65
CA GLU A 83 -7.61 2.66 24.36
C GLU A 83 -8.56 1.48 24.19
N ALA A 84 -8.35 0.64 23.19
CA ALA A 84 -9.40 -0.26 22.72
C ALA A 84 -9.19 -1.71 23.16
N GLN A 85 -10.31 -2.43 23.24
CA GLN A 85 -10.34 -3.83 23.65
C GLN A 85 -9.62 -4.75 22.65
N PRO A 86 -9.18 -5.97 23.05
CA PRO A 86 -8.52 -6.92 22.14
C PRO A 86 -9.29 -7.21 20.84
N ALA A 87 -10.63 -7.18 20.88
CA ALA A 87 -11.49 -7.39 19.71
C ALA A 87 -11.48 -6.24 18.68
N THR A 88 -10.92 -5.08 19.03
CA THR A 88 -10.92 -3.87 18.19
C THR A 88 -10.23 -4.11 16.86
N LEU A 89 -9.07 -4.78 16.87
CA LEU A 89 -8.36 -5.12 15.65
C LEU A 89 -9.25 -5.96 14.73
N GLN A 90 -9.86 -7.03 15.24
CA GLN A 90 -10.71 -7.89 14.43
C GLN A 90 -11.92 -7.14 13.87
N ARG A 91 -12.51 -6.23 14.65
CA ARG A 91 -13.58 -5.35 14.20
C ARG A 91 -13.11 -4.45 13.05
N CYS A 92 -11.90 -3.88 13.14
CA CYS A 92 -11.34 -3.08 12.06
C CYS A 92 -11.16 -3.90 10.77
N LEU A 93 -10.57 -5.09 10.88
CA LEU A 93 -10.26 -5.96 9.74
C LEU A 93 -11.51 -6.45 9.00
N ALA A 94 -12.62 -6.67 9.71
CA ALA A 94 -13.89 -7.11 9.13
C ALA A 94 -14.81 -5.97 8.68
N HIS A 95 -14.43 -4.71 8.90
CA HIS A 95 -15.33 -3.57 8.68
C HIS A 95 -15.59 -3.34 7.17
N PRO A 96 -16.82 -2.94 6.75
CA PRO A 96 -17.12 -2.64 5.35
C PRO A 96 -16.36 -1.43 4.79
N ALA A 97 -16.20 -0.37 5.61
CA ALA A 97 -15.45 0.82 5.23
C ALA A 97 -13.94 0.53 5.12
N ASP A 98 -13.38 0.87 3.97
CA ASP A 98 -11.97 0.66 3.61
C ASP A 98 -11.00 1.41 4.53
N THR A 99 -11.37 2.61 4.98
CA THR A 99 -10.51 3.39 5.90
C THR A 99 -10.38 2.71 7.26
N VAL A 100 -11.44 2.07 7.75
CA VAL A 100 -11.42 1.33 9.02
C VAL A 100 -10.54 0.08 8.90
N ARG A 101 -10.65 -0.67 7.79
CA ARG A 101 -9.70 -1.76 7.48
C ARG A 101 -8.26 -1.24 7.35
N GLY A 102 -8.09 -0.05 6.76
CA GLY A 102 -6.83 0.66 6.69
C GLY A 102 -6.23 0.95 8.07
N TRP A 103 -7.02 1.39 9.05
CA TRP A 103 -6.54 1.49 10.44
C TRP A 103 -6.07 0.15 10.97
N GLY A 104 -6.78 -0.94 10.65
CA GLY A 104 -6.33 -2.31 10.92
C GLY A 104 -4.96 -2.64 10.33
N CYS A 105 -4.67 -2.21 9.08
CA CYS A 105 -3.33 -2.33 8.49
C CYS A 105 -2.28 -1.64 9.38
N PHE A 106 -2.52 -0.38 9.76
CA PHE A 106 -1.58 0.39 10.57
C PHE A 106 -1.44 -0.14 12.01
N MET A 107 -2.50 -0.69 12.60
CA MET A 107 -2.44 -1.40 13.88
C MET A 107 -1.52 -2.62 13.78
N LEU A 108 -1.70 -3.45 12.73
CA LEU A 108 -0.81 -4.58 12.46
C LEU A 108 0.63 -4.14 12.19
N GLY A 109 0.85 -3.00 11.54
CA GLY A 109 2.18 -2.42 11.33
C GLY A 109 2.86 -1.96 12.62
N ALA A 110 2.08 -1.44 13.58
CA ALA A 110 2.58 -0.85 14.82
C ALA A 110 2.85 -1.87 15.94
N ARG A 111 2.17 -3.03 15.94
CA ARG A 111 2.31 -4.08 16.96
C ARG A 111 3.78 -4.48 17.18
N SER A 112 4.31 -4.33 18.39
CA SER A 112 5.69 -4.68 18.73
C SER A 112 5.91 -6.16 19.04
N ASP A 113 4.83 -6.88 19.33
CA ASP A 113 4.81 -8.27 19.76
C ASP A 113 4.84 -9.28 18.61
N LEU A 114 4.74 -8.82 17.36
CA LEU A 114 4.81 -9.68 16.18
C LEU A 114 6.22 -9.68 15.58
N THR A 115 6.74 -10.87 15.30
CA THR A 115 7.86 -11.07 14.38
C THR A 115 7.51 -10.54 12.97
N LEU A 116 8.51 -10.43 12.09
CA LEU A 116 8.26 -10.01 10.71
C LEU A 116 7.35 -11.01 9.98
N SER A 117 7.62 -12.32 10.10
CA SER A 117 6.84 -13.37 9.44
C SER A 117 5.38 -13.40 9.92
N GLU A 118 5.13 -13.27 11.23
CA GLU A 118 3.77 -13.20 11.77
C GLU A 118 3.02 -11.96 11.28
N ARG A 119 3.72 -10.81 11.20
CA ARG A 119 3.14 -9.57 10.68
C ARG A 119 2.79 -9.68 9.20
N LEU A 120 3.67 -10.29 8.41
CA LEU A 120 3.43 -10.57 7.00
C LEU A 120 2.25 -11.54 6.82
N ALA A 121 2.16 -12.58 7.65
CA ALA A 121 1.01 -13.49 7.65
C ALA A 121 -0.29 -12.75 7.98
N ALA A 122 -0.28 -11.89 9.00
CA ALA A 122 -1.44 -11.13 9.44
C ALA A 122 -1.89 -10.06 8.42
N ILE A 123 -0.96 -9.42 7.71
CA ILE A 123 -1.28 -8.39 6.71
C ILE A 123 -1.73 -8.99 5.37
N ARG A 124 -1.39 -10.26 5.09
CA ARG A 124 -1.64 -10.91 3.79
C ARG A 124 -3.10 -10.84 3.31
N PRO A 125 -4.14 -11.05 4.15
CA PRO A 125 -5.52 -10.87 3.72
C PRO A 125 -5.85 -9.44 3.26
N LEU A 126 -5.24 -8.43 3.89
CA LEU A 126 -5.42 -7.01 3.52
C LEU A 126 -4.60 -6.63 2.28
N ALA A 127 -3.47 -7.30 2.06
CA ALA A 127 -2.74 -7.20 0.79
C ALA A 127 -3.57 -7.73 -0.39
N ASP A 128 -4.45 -8.70 -0.14
CA ASP A 128 -5.38 -9.27 -1.15
C ASP A 128 -6.77 -8.62 -1.19
N ASP A 129 -6.99 -7.57 -0.41
CA ASP A 129 -8.31 -6.94 -0.26
C ASP A 129 -8.88 -6.49 -1.61
N THR A 130 -10.20 -6.60 -1.75
CA THR A 130 -10.94 -6.16 -2.94
C THR A 130 -10.82 -4.65 -3.20
N HIS A 131 -10.67 -3.87 -2.13
CA HIS A 131 -10.60 -2.42 -2.16
C HIS A 131 -9.17 -1.92 -2.36
N PHE A 132 -8.96 -1.06 -3.36
CA PHE A 132 -7.61 -0.56 -3.71
C PHE A 132 -6.92 0.15 -2.54
N GLY A 133 -7.65 1.00 -1.81
CA GLY A 133 -7.09 1.75 -0.68
C GLY A 133 -6.53 0.84 0.41
N VAL A 134 -7.20 -0.27 0.74
CA VAL A 134 -6.72 -1.22 1.76
C VAL A 134 -5.42 -1.88 1.30
N ARG A 135 -5.30 -2.20 0.00
CA ARG A 135 -4.06 -2.73 -0.58
C ARG A 135 -2.90 -1.73 -0.55
N GLU A 136 -3.17 -0.42 -0.63
CA GLU A 136 -2.12 0.59 -0.44
C GLU A 136 -1.73 0.73 1.04
N TRP A 137 -2.71 0.73 1.94
CA TRP A 137 -2.47 0.82 3.37
C TRP A 137 -1.72 -0.39 3.93
N SER A 138 -1.97 -1.58 3.39
CA SER A 138 -1.33 -2.81 3.88
C SER A 138 0.18 -2.77 3.72
N TRP A 139 0.71 -2.44 2.54
CA TRP A 139 2.17 -2.37 2.35
C TRP A 139 2.76 -1.15 3.08
N LEU A 140 2.06 -0.02 3.08
CA LEU A 140 2.55 1.21 3.72
C LEU A 140 2.72 1.04 5.23
N ALA A 141 1.77 0.34 5.86
CA ALA A 141 1.78 0.08 7.29
C ALA A 141 2.93 -0.82 7.75
N VAL A 142 3.27 -1.87 6.98
CA VAL A 142 4.32 -2.82 7.39
C VAL A 142 5.72 -2.42 6.91
N ARG A 143 5.81 -1.49 5.94
CA ARG A 143 7.07 -1.03 5.36
C ARG A 143 8.14 -0.62 6.38
N PRO A 144 7.84 0.10 7.47
CA PRO A 144 8.86 0.42 8.48
C PRO A 144 9.55 -0.83 9.04
N ARG A 145 8.81 -1.92 9.26
CA ARG A 145 9.36 -3.19 9.75
C ARG A 145 10.11 -3.96 8.67
N LEU A 146 9.63 -3.93 7.43
CA LEU A 146 10.35 -4.51 6.29
C LEU A 146 11.73 -3.88 6.08
N ILE A 147 11.86 -2.57 6.34
CA ILE A 147 13.15 -1.86 6.18
C ILE A 147 14.15 -2.26 7.27
N LEU A 148 13.67 -2.50 8.50
CA LEU A 148 14.53 -2.86 9.62
C LEU A 148 15.18 -4.25 9.44
N ASP A 149 14.46 -5.18 8.82
CA ASP A 149 14.93 -6.54 8.58
C ASP A 149 14.82 -6.90 7.09
N LEU A 150 15.59 -6.16 6.28
CA LEU A 150 15.44 -6.13 4.83
C LEU A 150 15.76 -7.48 4.17
N ASP A 151 16.76 -8.22 4.67
CA ASP A 151 17.11 -9.52 4.09
C ASP A 151 16.01 -10.56 4.32
N LEU A 152 15.48 -10.63 5.55
CA LEU A 152 14.33 -11.48 5.85
C LEU A 152 13.09 -11.05 5.07
N ALA A 153 12.83 -9.74 4.96
CA ALA A 153 11.74 -9.19 4.17
C ALA A 153 11.83 -9.61 2.69
N ILE A 154 13.02 -9.55 2.10
CA ILE A 154 13.22 -9.96 0.70
C ILE A 154 12.96 -11.46 0.54
N ALA A 155 13.48 -12.29 1.45
CA ALA A 155 13.29 -13.73 1.40
C ALA A 155 11.80 -14.11 1.51
N GLU A 156 11.08 -13.54 2.49
CA GLU A 156 9.65 -13.79 2.70
C GLU A 156 8.81 -13.32 1.51
N LEU A 157 9.03 -12.08 1.04
CA LEU A 157 8.26 -11.51 -0.08
C LEU A 157 8.60 -12.18 -1.42
N ALA A 158 9.79 -12.76 -1.59
CA ALA A 158 10.09 -13.56 -2.78
C ALA A 158 9.14 -14.75 -2.92
N THR A 159 8.74 -15.38 -1.81
CA THR A 159 7.76 -16.49 -1.84
C THR A 159 6.37 -16.03 -2.29
N TRP A 160 6.01 -14.76 -2.06
CA TRP A 160 4.70 -14.20 -2.45
C TRP A 160 4.59 -14.01 -3.96
N THR A 161 5.71 -13.95 -4.69
CA THR A 161 5.73 -13.80 -6.14
C THR A 161 5.14 -15.00 -6.90
N ALA A 162 5.02 -16.16 -6.24
CA ALA A 162 4.36 -17.34 -6.80
C ALA A 162 2.85 -17.41 -6.49
N SER A 163 2.28 -16.41 -5.80
CA SER A 163 0.87 -16.43 -5.42
C SER A 163 -0.06 -16.39 -6.64
N PRO A 164 -1.20 -17.11 -6.63
CA PRO A 164 -2.20 -16.99 -7.69
C PRO A 164 -2.82 -15.58 -7.75
N SER A 165 -2.89 -14.87 -6.61
CA SER A 165 -3.40 -13.50 -6.57
C SER A 165 -2.37 -12.50 -7.10
N ASP A 166 -2.77 -11.72 -8.10
CA ASP A 166 -1.95 -10.63 -8.62
C ASP A 166 -1.78 -9.48 -7.60
N ARG A 167 -2.70 -9.32 -6.65
CA ARG A 167 -2.61 -8.33 -5.57
C ARG A 167 -1.48 -8.67 -4.60
N ILE A 168 -1.32 -9.96 -4.28
CA ILE A 168 -0.23 -10.46 -3.43
C ILE A 168 1.12 -10.33 -4.16
N ARG A 169 1.19 -10.71 -5.44
CA ARG A 169 2.41 -10.53 -6.25
C ARG A 169 2.79 -9.05 -6.39
N ARG A 170 1.80 -8.17 -6.59
CA ARG A 170 2.02 -6.72 -6.60
C ARG A 170 2.56 -6.24 -5.27
N PHE A 171 1.97 -6.67 -4.15
CA PHE A 171 2.43 -6.27 -2.81
C PHE A 171 3.92 -6.55 -2.62
N ALA A 172 4.38 -7.74 -3.02
CA ALA A 172 5.78 -8.15 -2.88
C ALA A 172 6.77 -7.17 -3.52
N SER A 173 6.46 -6.67 -4.71
CA SER A 173 7.28 -5.66 -5.39
C SER A 173 7.06 -4.25 -4.85
N GLU A 174 5.81 -3.84 -4.60
CA GLU A 174 5.49 -2.46 -4.21
C GLU A 174 6.05 -2.12 -2.83
N ALA A 175 5.94 -3.03 -1.85
CA ALA A 175 6.30 -2.81 -0.47
C ALA A 175 7.77 -2.41 -0.29
N LEU A 176 8.64 -2.83 -1.22
CA LEU A 176 10.07 -2.59 -1.23
C LEU A 176 10.55 -1.65 -2.34
N ARG A 177 9.67 -0.81 -2.92
CA ARG A 177 10.12 0.23 -3.87
C ARG A 177 11.19 1.13 -3.25
N PRO A 178 12.32 1.42 -3.93
CA PRO A 178 13.40 2.23 -3.35
C PRO A 178 12.95 3.67 -3.02
N ARG A 179 12.06 4.24 -3.83
CA ARG A 179 11.57 5.62 -3.73
C ARG A 179 10.03 5.70 -3.76
N GLY A 180 9.39 5.02 -2.81
CA GLY A 180 7.94 5.04 -2.69
C GLY A 180 7.38 6.43 -2.35
N VAL A 181 6.11 6.66 -2.70
CA VAL A 181 5.39 7.90 -2.40
C VAL A 181 4.77 7.78 -1.01
N TRP A 182 4.76 8.88 -0.25
CA TRP A 182 4.26 8.97 1.13
C TRP A 182 4.97 8.05 2.14
N CYS A 183 6.16 7.56 1.81
CA CYS A 183 6.94 6.70 2.69
C CYS A 183 8.43 7.02 2.63
N ALA A 184 9.17 6.52 3.61
CA ALA A 184 10.63 6.65 3.62
C ALA A 184 11.27 5.87 2.45
N HIS A 185 12.32 6.45 1.88
CA HIS A 185 13.16 5.76 0.89
C HIS A 185 13.94 4.62 1.54
N ILE A 186 14.15 3.53 0.79
CA ILE A 186 14.98 2.41 1.24
C ILE A 186 16.39 2.65 0.72
N GLY A 187 17.22 3.33 1.53
CA GLY A 187 18.57 3.73 1.13
C GLY A 187 19.43 2.58 0.61
N GLU A 188 19.24 1.40 1.19
CA GLU A 188 19.97 0.20 0.80
C GLU A 188 19.59 -0.31 -0.60
N LEU A 189 18.30 -0.35 -0.94
CA LEU A 189 17.85 -0.74 -2.28
C LEU A 189 18.10 0.32 -3.34
N LYS A 190 18.36 1.58 -2.94
CA LYS A 190 18.89 2.60 -3.87
C LYS A 190 20.34 2.33 -4.25
N ARG A 191 21.17 1.88 -3.31
CA ARG A 191 22.61 1.59 -3.54
C ARG A 191 22.85 0.21 -4.13
N GLN A 192 22.05 -0.76 -3.72
CA GLN A 192 22.19 -2.17 -4.09
C GLN A 192 20.85 -2.73 -4.61
N PRO A 193 20.31 -2.20 -5.72
CA PRO A 193 19.02 -2.62 -6.25
C PRO A 193 18.97 -4.10 -6.63
N GLN A 194 20.11 -4.73 -6.93
CA GLN A 194 20.23 -6.15 -7.22
C GLN A 194 19.72 -7.06 -6.08
N ARG A 195 19.69 -6.57 -4.83
CA ARG A 195 19.16 -7.34 -3.69
C ARG A 195 17.70 -7.73 -3.88
N ALA A 196 16.92 -6.92 -4.60
CA ALA A 196 15.51 -7.20 -4.87
C ALA A 196 15.28 -8.16 -6.05
N LEU A 197 16.33 -8.68 -6.73
CA LEU A 197 16.16 -9.56 -7.89
C LEU A 197 15.39 -10.85 -7.56
N ALA A 198 15.45 -11.33 -6.33
CA ALA A 198 14.66 -12.47 -5.87
C ALA A 198 13.14 -12.23 -5.95
N ILE A 199 12.71 -10.96 -5.84
CA ILE A 199 11.30 -10.55 -5.98
C ILE A 199 11.00 -10.16 -7.43
N LEU A 200 11.90 -9.42 -8.09
CA LEU A 200 11.62 -8.81 -9.39
C LEU A 200 11.72 -9.81 -10.56
N SER A 201 12.70 -10.72 -10.52
CA SER A 201 12.96 -11.64 -11.65
C SER A 201 11.82 -12.62 -11.90
N PRO A 202 11.13 -13.19 -10.88
CA PRO A 202 9.93 -13.99 -11.09
C PRO A 202 8.78 -13.22 -11.74
N LEU A 203 8.70 -11.91 -11.51
CA LEU A 203 7.61 -11.04 -11.98
C LEU A 203 7.90 -10.37 -13.34
N ARG A 204 9.06 -10.63 -13.96
CA ARG A 204 9.52 -9.96 -15.19
C ARG A 204 8.64 -10.17 -16.43
N ALA A 205 7.75 -11.15 -16.38
CA ALA A 205 6.79 -11.48 -17.43
C ALA A 205 5.38 -11.71 -16.85
N ASP A 206 5.06 -11.09 -15.70
CA ASP A 206 3.78 -11.29 -15.03
C ASP A 206 2.60 -10.98 -15.96
N PRO A 207 1.55 -11.82 -16.04
CA PRO A 207 0.41 -11.57 -16.92
C PRO A 207 -0.46 -10.39 -16.47
N SER A 208 -0.40 -9.98 -15.19
CA SER A 208 -1.22 -8.88 -14.67
C SER A 208 -0.57 -7.52 -14.93
N VAL A 209 -1.29 -6.64 -15.63
CA VAL A 209 -0.88 -5.25 -15.83
C VAL A 209 -0.64 -4.53 -14.49
N TYR A 210 -1.39 -4.89 -13.44
CA TYR A 210 -1.23 -4.32 -12.11
C TYR A 210 0.14 -4.66 -11.50
N VAL A 211 0.61 -5.90 -11.67
CA VAL A 211 1.95 -6.32 -11.24
C VAL A 211 3.02 -5.70 -12.14
N GLN A 212 2.83 -5.70 -13.46
CA GLN A 212 3.75 -5.09 -14.42
C GLN A 212 4.02 -3.62 -14.10
N ASP A 213 2.97 -2.84 -13.75
CA ASP A 213 3.11 -1.44 -13.36
C ASP A 213 3.95 -1.28 -12.08
N SER A 214 3.76 -2.14 -11.07
CA SER A 214 4.55 -2.13 -9.84
C SER A 214 6.03 -2.44 -10.12
N VAL A 215 6.33 -3.50 -10.88
CA VAL A 215 7.70 -3.87 -11.26
C VAL A 215 8.36 -2.76 -12.07
N ALA A 216 7.66 -2.19 -13.05
CA ALA A 216 8.17 -1.08 -13.84
C ALA A 216 8.44 0.17 -12.99
N ASN A 217 7.57 0.48 -12.03
CA ASN A 217 7.77 1.60 -11.10
C ASN A 217 8.93 1.36 -10.14
N TRP A 218 9.10 0.12 -9.67
CA TRP A 218 10.24 -0.27 -8.86
C TRP A 218 11.55 -0.03 -9.61
N LEU A 219 11.64 -0.51 -10.86
CA LEU A 219 12.82 -0.33 -11.70
C LEU A 219 13.04 1.14 -12.07
N ASN A 220 11.97 1.90 -12.32
CA ASN A 220 12.08 3.34 -12.59
C ASN A 220 12.62 4.10 -11.36
N ASP A 221 12.25 3.69 -10.16
CA ASP A 221 12.79 4.25 -8.92
C ASP A 221 14.27 3.93 -8.75
N ALA A 222 14.68 2.67 -8.98
CA ALA A 222 16.07 2.26 -8.96
C ALA A 222 16.91 3.02 -10.00
N GLY A 223 16.36 3.25 -11.19
CA GLY A 223 17.04 3.95 -12.28
C GLY A 223 17.41 5.41 -12.00
N LYS A 224 16.81 6.03 -10.96
CA LYS A 224 17.19 7.37 -10.50
C LYS A 224 18.54 7.40 -9.78
N ASP A 225 19.00 6.27 -9.25
CA ASP A 225 20.28 6.13 -8.55
C ASP A 225 21.24 5.15 -9.27
N SER A 226 20.71 4.23 -10.09
CA SER A 226 21.48 3.18 -10.77
C SER A 226 20.96 2.95 -12.19
N PRO A 227 21.04 3.96 -13.09
CA PRO A 227 20.49 3.88 -14.45
C PRO A 227 21.11 2.76 -15.29
N ASP A 228 22.43 2.56 -15.20
CA ASP A 228 23.15 1.53 -15.97
C ASP A 228 22.73 0.12 -15.59
N TRP A 229 22.50 -0.11 -14.29
CA TRP A 229 21.99 -1.39 -13.79
C TRP A 229 20.60 -1.69 -14.34
N VAL A 230 19.69 -0.71 -14.35
CA VAL A 230 18.34 -0.88 -14.90
C VAL A 230 18.38 -1.15 -16.41
N GLN A 231 19.19 -0.40 -17.15
CA GLN A 231 19.36 -0.61 -18.60
C GLN A 231 19.89 -2.02 -18.91
N THR A 232 20.95 -2.43 -18.21
CA THR A 232 21.55 -3.77 -18.36
C THR A 232 20.54 -4.87 -18.02
N LEU A 233 19.81 -4.72 -16.91
CA LEU A 233 18.79 -5.68 -16.50
C LEU A 233 17.65 -5.79 -17.53
N CYS A 234 17.17 -4.65 -18.04
CA CYS A 234 16.11 -4.62 -19.04
C CYS A 234 16.57 -5.26 -20.36
N ALA A 235 17.78 -4.95 -20.83
CA ALA A 235 18.35 -5.57 -22.02
C ALA A 235 18.44 -7.10 -21.88
N ARG A 236 18.90 -7.58 -20.72
CA ARG A 236 18.94 -9.01 -20.40
C ARG A 236 17.55 -9.63 -20.42
N TRP A 237 16.57 -9.03 -19.73
CA TRP A 237 15.21 -9.56 -19.69
C TRP A 237 14.53 -9.62 -21.06
N LEU A 238 14.75 -8.61 -21.91
CA LEU A 238 14.23 -8.60 -23.29
C LEU A 238 14.83 -9.72 -24.15
N SER A 239 16.09 -10.09 -23.89
CA SER A 239 16.75 -11.23 -24.55
C SER A 239 16.24 -12.58 -24.02
N GLU A 240 16.15 -12.74 -22.71
CA GLU A 240 15.78 -14.01 -22.05
C GLU A 240 14.26 -14.30 -22.06
N SER A 241 13.43 -13.27 -22.17
CA SER A 241 11.97 -13.39 -22.11
C SER A 241 11.31 -12.35 -23.03
N PRO A 242 11.34 -12.55 -24.36
CA PRO A 242 10.81 -11.61 -25.34
C PRO A 242 9.26 -11.64 -25.40
N SER A 243 8.60 -11.48 -24.26
CA SER A 243 7.14 -11.43 -24.15
C SER A 243 6.62 -9.99 -24.19
N PRO A 244 5.35 -9.75 -24.61
CA PRO A 244 4.73 -8.43 -24.54
C PRO A 244 4.70 -7.84 -23.12
N ALA A 245 4.55 -8.69 -22.10
CA ALA A 245 4.57 -8.27 -20.70
C ALA A 245 5.95 -7.73 -20.30
N THR A 246 7.02 -8.46 -20.65
CA THR A 246 8.41 -8.04 -20.39
C THR A 246 8.75 -6.76 -21.15
N ALA A 247 8.37 -6.67 -22.42
CA ALA A 247 8.57 -5.46 -23.23
C ALA A 247 7.91 -4.23 -22.60
N ARG A 248 6.66 -4.38 -22.13
CA ARG A 248 5.93 -3.31 -21.45
C ARG A 248 6.58 -2.90 -20.14
N ILE A 249 7.04 -3.86 -19.32
CA ILE A 249 7.75 -3.57 -18.06
C ILE A 249 9.01 -2.76 -18.35
N CYS A 250 9.86 -3.23 -19.26
CA CYS A 250 11.13 -2.58 -19.59
C CYS A 250 10.92 -1.18 -20.18
N GLN A 251 9.99 -1.01 -21.11
CA GLN A 251 9.66 0.30 -21.69
C GLN A 251 9.24 1.30 -20.60
N ARG A 252 8.35 0.88 -19.69
CA ARG A 252 7.86 1.75 -18.61
C ARG A 252 8.91 1.99 -17.53
N ALA A 253 9.78 1.02 -17.25
CA ALA A 253 10.88 1.17 -16.31
C ALA A 253 11.86 2.27 -16.76
N MET A 254 12.17 2.31 -18.06
CA MET A 254 13.15 3.22 -18.64
C MET A 254 12.59 4.58 -19.08
N ARG A 255 11.29 4.84 -18.89
CA ARG A 255 10.58 6.05 -19.38
C ARG A 255 11.23 7.40 -19.02
N ASN A 256 11.99 7.45 -17.93
CA ASN A 256 12.65 8.66 -17.43
C ASN A 256 14.18 8.59 -17.53
N LEU A 257 14.75 7.51 -18.11
CA LEU A 257 16.20 7.32 -18.22
C LEU A 257 16.79 7.96 -19.49
N ALA A 258 15.94 8.43 -20.41
CA ALA A 258 16.32 8.93 -21.73
C ALA A 258 17.12 10.26 -21.75
N HIS A 259 17.72 10.69 -20.63
CA HIS A 259 18.49 11.94 -20.55
C HIS A 259 19.85 11.83 -19.86
N ALA A 260 20.34 10.62 -19.52
CA ALA A 260 21.69 10.44 -19.01
C ALA A 260 22.67 10.06 -20.13
N SER A 261 22.79 10.91 -21.15
CA SER A 261 23.85 10.78 -22.16
C SER A 261 24.41 12.15 -22.46
N ARG A 262 25.41 12.55 -21.67
CA ARG A 262 26.58 13.33 -22.08
C ARG A 262 27.77 12.89 -21.26
#